data_AF-A0A853IHY4-F1
#
_entry.id   AF-A0A853IHY4-F1
#
_cell.length_a   1.000
_cell.length_b   1.000
_cell.length_c   1.000
_cell.angle_alpha   90.00
_cell.angle_beta   90.00
_cell.angle_gamma   90.00
#
_symmetry.space_group_name_H-M   'P 1'
#
loop_
_entity.id
_entity.type
_entity.pdbx_description
1 polymer ?
#
loop_
_entity_poly.entity_id
_entity_poly.type
_entity_poly.pdbx_seq_one_letter_code
_entity_poly.pdbx_strand_id
1 'polypeptide(L)' 'TFALERDQQAEENEEKNKTVFRILKDRYTGQSTGTTIQLLYDPTTGRKQEYDPFDVEDVKESSTSEF' A
#
# COMPACT_ATOMS: atom_id res chain seq x y z
N THR A 1 -15.64 12.20 3.80
CA THR A 1 -15.71 10.84 4.38
C THR A 1 -14.78 9.94 3.61
N PHE A 2 -14.15 8.98 4.29
CA PHE A 2 -13.21 8.03 3.68
C PHE A 2 -13.45 6.61 4.24
N ALA A 3 -12.89 5.61 3.58
CA ALA A 3 -12.93 4.20 3.96
C ALA A 3 -11.53 3.57 3.92
N LEU A 4 -11.36 2.49 4.67
CA LEU A 4 -10.19 1.62 4.62
C LEU A 4 -10.66 0.20 4.24
N GLU A 5 -10.07 -0.35 3.19
CA GLU A 5 -10.36 -1.70 2.67
C GLU A 5 -9.09 -2.56 2.83
N ARG A 6 -9.20 -3.79 3.35
CA ARG A 6 -8.07 -4.71 3.53
C ARG A 6 -8.54 -6.16 3.49
N ASP A 7 -7.81 -7.01 2.77
CA ASP A 7 -7.95 -8.46 2.88
C ASP A 7 -7.07 -8.98 4.02
N GLN A 8 -7.69 -9.55 5.06
CA GLN A 8 -6.96 -10.10 6.20
C GLN A 8 -6.58 -11.57 6.02
N GLN A 9 -7.19 -12.24 5.05
CA GLN A 9 -7.07 -13.67 4.79
C GLN A 9 -6.18 -13.96 3.58
N ALA A 10 -5.61 -12.93 2.94
CA ALA A 10 -4.63 -13.12 1.88
C ALA A 10 -3.46 -14.01 2.34
N GLU A 11 -3.06 -14.93 1.45
CA GLU A 11 -1.97 -15.89 1.67
C GLU A 11 -0.61 -15.19 1.72
N GLU A 12 -0.45 -14.13 0.92
CA GLU A 12 0.77 -13.34 0.89
C GLU A 12 0.77 -12.26 2.00
N ASN A 13 1.85 -12.21 2.77
CA ASN A 13 1.98 -11.25 3.87
C ASN A 13 1.97 -9.79 3.40
N GLU A 14 2.47 -9.52 2.20
CA GLU A 14 2.45 -8.17 1.63
C GLU A 14 1.01 -7.71 1.37
N GLU A 15 0.21 -8.53 0.68
CA GLU A 15 -1.20 -8.24 0.37
C GLU A 15 -2.05 -8.15 1.64
N LYS A 16 -1.80 -9.02 2.62
CA LYS A 16 -2.48 -8.98 3.93
C LYS A 16 -2.25 -7.67 4.69
N ASN A 17 -1.10 -7.05 4.50
CA ASN A 17 -0.71 -5.79 5.15
C ASN A 17 -1.03 -4.57 4.27
N LYS A 18 -1.45 -4.78 3.03
CA LYS A 18 -1.89 -3.74 2.09
C LYS A 18 -3.30 -3.27 2.45
N THR A 19 -3.47 -1.97 2.55
CA THR A 19 -4.75 -1.32 2.84
C THR A 19 -5.04 -0.28 1.77
N VAL A 20 -6.24 -0.31 1.20
CA VAL A 20 -6.69 0.73 0.28
C VAL A 20 -7.43 1.80 1.07
N PHE A 21 -6.90 3.02 1.04
CA PHE A 21 -7.59 4.22 1.53
C PHE A 21 -8.42 4.82 0.40
N ARG A 22 -9.74 4.90 0.57
CA ARG A 22 -10.65 5.43 -0.46
C ARG A 22 -11.38 6.67 0.03
N ILE A 23 -11.40 7.71 -0.79
CA ILE A 23 -12.19 8.91 -0.52
C ILE A 23 -13.64 8.65 -0.99
N LEU A 24 -14.57 8.56 -0.05
CA LEU A 24 -16.00 8.33 -0.34
C LEU A 24 -16.76 9.63 -0.62
N LYS A 25 -16.31 10.73 -0.02
CA LYS A 25 -16.94 12.03 -0.19
C LYS A 25 -15.93 13.12 0.10
N ASP A 26 -15.60 13.90 -0.91
CA ASP A 26 -15.02 15.23 -0.74
C ASP A 26 -16.14 16.27 -0.83
N ARG A 27 -16.32 17.05 0.24
CA ARG A 27 -17.33 18.14 0.28
C ARG A 27 -16.77 19.44 -0.29
N TYR A 28 -15.47 19.66 -0.22
CA TYR A 28 -14.88 20.96 -0.50
C TYR A 28 -14.73 21.19 -2.00
N THR A 29 -14.07 20.26 -2.70
CA THR A 29 -13.88 20.37 -4.16
C THR A 29 -14.73 19.37 -4.94
N GLY A 30 -15.01 18.22 -4.34
CA GLY A 30 -15.64 17.08 -5.00
C GLY A 30 -14.69 16.28 -5.91
N GLN A 31 -13.49 16.80 -6.21
CA GLN A 31 -12.58 16.23 -7.21
C GLN A 31 -11.93 14.93 -6.75
N SER A 32 -11.72 14.75 -5.45
CA SER A 32 -11.01 13.58 -4.92
C SER A 32 -11.92 12.39 -4.63
N THR A 33 -13.24 12.50 -4.87
CA THR A 33 -14.17 11.38 -4.62
C THR A 33 -13.85 10.22 -5.54
N GLY A 34 -13.66 9.03 -4.99
CA GLY A 34 -13.27 7.83 -5.73
C GLY A 34 -11.75 7.59 -5.80
N THR A 35 -10.92 8.59 -5.46
CA THR A 35 -9.46 8.41 -5.38
C THR A 35 -9.10 7.37 -4.33
N THR A 36 -8.15 6.51 -4.69
CA THR A 36 -7.59 5.44 -3.86
C THR A 36 -6.11 5.66 -3.63
N ILE A 37 -5.66 5.48 -2.40
CA ILE A 37 -4.26 5.52 -1.99
C ILE A 37 -3.92 4.16 -1.39
N GLN A 38 -2.83 3.55 -1.85
CA GLN A 38 -2.37 2.28 -1.29
C GLN A 38 -1.44 2.55 -0.11
N LEU A 39 -1.71 1.86 1.00
CA LEU A 39 -0.92 1.95 2.21
C LEU A 39 -0.41 0.56 2.60
N LEU A 40 0.89 0.45 2.88
CA LEU A 40 1.50 -0.77 3.39
C LEU A 40 1.71 -0.64 4.90
N TYR A 41 1.27 -1.64 5.66
CA TYR A 41 1.51 -1.72 7.09
C TYR A 41 2.83 -2.43 7.40
N ASP A 42 3.70 -1.76 8.18
CA ASP A 42 4.91 -2.36 8.72
C ASP A 42 4.64 -2.85 10.16
N PRO A 43 4.70 -4.18 10.42
CA PRO A 43 4.44 -4.75 11.73
C PRO A 43 5.54 -4.46 12.75
N THR A 44 6.75 -4.12 12.32
CA THR A 44 7.88 -3.83 13.23
C THR A 44 7.74 -2.45 13.85
N THR A 45 7.34 -1.45 13.06
CA THR A 45 7.15 -0.07 13.52
C THR A 45 5.71 0.24 13.91
N GLY A 46 4.75 -0.60 13.49
CA GLY A 46 3.32 -0.41 13.72
C GLY A 46 2.71 0.73 12.89
N ARG A 47 3.39 1.16 11.82
CA ARG A 47 2.99 2.32 11.01
C ARG A 47 2.54 1.91 9.61
N LYS A 48 1.72 2.76 8.98
CA LYS A 48 1.36 2.65 7.56
C LYS A 48 2.19 3.65 6.76
N GLN A 49 2.69 3.22 5.63
CA GLN A 49 3.44 4.04 4.68
C GLN A 49 2.74 4.00 3.33
N GLU A 50 2.92 5.06 2.54
CA GLU A 50 2.44 5.08 1.16
C GLU A 50 3.17 4.02 0.34
N TYR A 51 2.43 3.30 -0.51
CA TYR A 51 2.97 2.25 -1.35
C TYR A 51 2.59 2.57 -2.80
N ASP A 52 3.58 2.90 -3.63
CA ASP A 52 3.41 2.97 -5.07
C ASP A 52 4.03 1.72 -5.70
N PRO A 53 3.28 0.90 -6.44
CA PRO A 53 3.84 -0.25 -7.15
C PRO A 53 4.90 0.12 -8.20
N PHE A 54 5.01 1.39 -8.57
CA PHE A 54 6.01 1.89 -9.52
C PHE A 54 7.23 2.52 -8.84
N ASP A 55 7.22 2.70 -7.51
CA ASP A 55 8.36 3.21 -6.73
C ASP A 55 9.38 2.11 -6.39
N VAL A 56 9.56 1.13 -7.29
CA VAL A 56 10.61 0.12 -7.17
C VAL A 56 11.95 0.80 -7.41
N GLU A 57 12.67 1.14 -6.33
CA GLU A 57 14.10 1.41 -6.44
C GLU A 57 14.77 0.17 -7.01
N ASP A 58 15.46 0.30 -8.15
CA ASP A 58 16.19 -0.78 -8.83
C ASP A 58 17.08 -1.54 -7.84
N VAL A 59 16.59 -2.66 -7.31
CA VAL A 59 17.41 -3.58 -6.52
C VAL A 59 18.41 -4.20 -7.48
N LYS A 60 19.63 -3.67 -7.49
CA LYS A 60 20.77 -4.31 -8.15
C LYS A 60 20.90 -5.72 -7.59
N GLU A 61 20.55 -6.72 -8.40
CA GLU A 61 20.93 -8.12 -8.19
C GLU A 61 22.46 -8.21 -8.08
N SER A 62 22.98 -8.16 -6.85
CA SER A 62 24.34 -8.61 -6.58
C SER A 62 24.33 -10.12 -6.58
N SER A 63 24.65 -10.68 -7.75
CA SER A 63 25.00 -12.07 -7.98
C SER A 63 25.94 -12.60 -6.88
N THR A 64 25.45 -13.54 -6.08
CA THR A 64 26.32 -14.51 -5.40
C THR A 64 26.12 -15.85 -6.09
N SER A 65 26.94 -16.11 -7.09
CA SER A 65 27.15 -17.46 -7.61
C SER A 65 28.01 -18.22 -6.61
N GLU A 66 27.40 -19.11 -5.83
CA GLU A 66 28.16 -20.10 -5.06
C GLU A 66 28.61 -21.24 -6.00
N PHE A 67 29.93 -21.41 -6.02
CA PHE A 67 30.80 -22.51 -6.48
C PHE A 67 30.19 -23.72 -7.21
#